data_AF-A0A1E7M2H4-F1
#
_entry.id   AF-A0A1E7M2H4-F1
#
_cell.length_a   1.000
_cell.length_b   1.000
_cell.length_c   1.000
_cell.angle_alpha   90.00
_cell.angle_beta   90.00
_cell.angle_gamma   90.00
#
_symmetry.space_group_name_H-M   'P 1'
#
loop_
_entity.id
_entity.type
_entity.pdbx_description
1 polymer ?
#
loop_
_entity_poly.entity_id
_entity_poly.type
_entity_poly.pdbx_seq_one_letter_code
_entity_poly.pdbx_strand_id
1 'polypeptide(L)'
;VLCDEPVPDEPADDRGRPDAMLAGLMVPGTGLGAGLAPASVRGEGHTPDLADVAGQPRPRKALEVAAAGGHHLLLSGPPGAGKTMLAERLPAVLPPLTRQESLEVTAVHSVAGILPPGEPLVSRAPYCAPHHSATMQSLVGGGNGMPRPGAVSLAHRGVLFLDEAPEFSGKALDALRQPLESGHVVVARAAGVVRLPARFLMVLTCARSVIDRSTVRSAGVET
;
A
#
# COMPACT_ATOMS: atom_id res chain seq x y z
N VAL A 1 -68.45 1.60 -10.46
CA VAL A 1 -68.29 2.26 -11.77
C VAL A 1 -67.34 3.42 -11.55
N LEU A 2 -66.05 3.19 -11.76
CA LEU A 2 -64.98 4.19 -11.66
C LEU A 2 -64.03 3.93 -12.83
N CYS A 3 -63.73 5.02 -13.53
CA CYS A 3 -63.39 5.11 -14.93
C CYS A 3 -62.04 4.50 -15.35
N ASP A 4 -62.03 3.96 -16.57
CA ASP A 4 -60.86 3.80 -17.43
C ASP A 4 -60.21 5.17 -17.71
N GLU A 5 -59.15 5.50 -16.97
CA GLU A 5 -58.19 6.54 -17.35
C GLU A 5 -56.90 5.86 -17.85
N PRO A 6 -56.41 6.15 -19.06
CA PRO A 6 -55.17 5.55 -19.54
C PRO A 6 -53.98 6.15 -18.79
N VAL A 7 -53.11 5.27 -18.30
CA VAL A 7 -51.84 5.62 -17.65
C VAL A 7 -50.99 6.44 -18.64
N PRO A 8 -50.49 7.63 -18.26
CA PRO A 8 -49.62 8.40 -19.13
C PRO A 8 -48.28 7.67 -19.33
N ASP A 9 -47.82 7.59 -20.57
CA ASP A 9 -46.51 7.02 -20.91
C ASP A 9 -45.39 7.81 -20.22
N GLU A 10 -44.71 7.17 -19.24
CA GLU A 10 -43.46 7.69 -18.68
C GLU A 10 -42.38 7.65 -19.77
N PRO A 11 -41.69 8.77 -20.06
CA PRO A 11 -40.55 8.73 -20.96
C PRO A 11 -39.44 7.86 -20.35
N ALA A 12 -38.82 7.03 -21.19
CA ALA A 12 -37.77 6.11 -20.80
C ALA A 12 -36.66 6.79 -19.99
N ASP A 13 -36.38 6.24 -18.80
CA ASP A 13 -35.24 6.61 -17.95
C ASP A 13 -33.93 6.29 -18.68
N ASP A 14 -33.35 7.33 -19.28
CA ASP A 14 -32.02 7.33 -19.87
C ASP A 14 -30.98 7.25 -18.73
N ARG A 15 -30.74 6.02 -18.27
CA ARG A 15 -29.72 5.67 -17.28
C ARG A 15 -28.32 6.02 -17.83
N GLY A 16 -27.93 7.27 -17.64
CA GLY A 16 -26.62 7.77 -18.06
C GLY A 16 -26.19 9.11 -17.49
N ARG A 17 -26.97 9.74 -16.59
CA ARG A 17 -26.61 11.05 -16.02
C ARG A 17 -26.33 10.93 -14.51
N PRO A 18 -25.08 11.11 -14.05
CA PRO A 18 -24.81 11.20 -12.62
C PRO A 18 -25.48 12.46 -12.03
N ASP A 19 -26.14 12.29 -10.89
CA ASP A 19 -26.86 13.31 -10.14
C ASP A 19 -26.02 14.58 -9.92
N ALA A 20 -26.57 15.72 -10.34
CA ALA A 20 -25.96 17.04 -10.17
C ALA A 20 -25.86 17.49 -8.70
N MET A 21 -26.38 16.72 -7.73
CA MET A 21 -26.30 17.03 -6.29
C MET A 21 -25.01 16.55 -5.59
N LEU A 22 -24.15 15.76 -6.25
CA LEU A 22 -22.83 15.39 -5.71
C LEU A 22 -21.69 16.35 -6.11
N ALA A 23 -21.97 17.36 -6.95
CA ALA A 23 -20.97 18.31 -7.45
C ALA A 23 -20.52 19.38 -6.42
N GLY A 24 -20.96 19.28 -5.16
CA GLY A 24 -20.81 20.35 -4.16
C GLY A 24 -19.73 20.19 -3.09
N LEU A 25 -19.09 19.02 -2.93
CA LEU A 25 -18.04 18.87 -1.91
C LEU A 25 -16.67 19.31 -2.44
N MET A 26 -16.48 20.62 -2.59
CA MET A 26 -15.14 21.20 -2.61
C MET A 26 -14.58 21.18 -1.18
N VAL A 27 -13.62 20.30 -0.93
CA VAL A 27 -12.73 20.40 0.24
C VAL A 27 -11.64 21.42 -0.12
N PRO A 28 -11.56 22.59 0.55
CA PRO A 28 -10.53 23.58 0.23
C PRO A 28 -9.15 23.05 0.65
N GLY A 29 -8.17 23.07 -0.26
CA GLY A 29 -6.75 22.92 0.11
C GLY A 29 -5.92 21.84 -0.61
N THR A 30 -6.33 21.33 -1.77
CA THR A 30 -5.45 20.50 -2.61
C THR A 30 -4.43 21.37 -3.35
N GLY A 31 -3.45 21.89 -2.60
CA GLY A 31 -2.19 22.34 -3.17
C GLY A 31 -1.41 21.15 -3.72
N LEU A 32 -0.82 21.31 -4.90
CA LEU A 32 0.10 20.36 -5.53
C LEU A 32 1.15 19.89 -4.50
N GLY A 33 1.05 18.64 -4.08
CA GLY A 33 2.02 17.99 -3.20
C GLY A 33 2.60 16.77 -3.90
N ALA A 34 3.83 16.93 -4.37
CA ALA A 34 4.77 15.94 -4.90
C ALA A 34 4.37 14.45 -4.84
N GLY A 35 4.12 13.88 -6.02
CA GLY A 35 4.82 12.68 -6.49
C GLY A 35 4.78 11.43 -5.61
N LEU A 36 3.58 10.90 -5.34
CA LEU A 36 3.39 9.47 -5.24
C LEU A 36 2.62 9.07 -6.50
N ALA A 37 3.35 8.68 -7.54
CA ALA A 37 2.70 8.03 -8.68
C ALA A 37 2.02 6.77 -8.14
N PRO A 38 0.69 6.63 -8.20
CA PRO A 38 0.10 5.34 -7.98
C PRO A 38 0.66 4.44 -9.09
N ALA A 39 1.35 3.37 -8.70
CA ALA A 39 1.52 2.24 -9.61
C ALA A 39 0.11 1.90 -10.09
N SER A 40 -0.10 2.09 -11.38
CA SER A 40 -1.42 2.18 -11.99
C SER A 40 -2.23 0.92 -11.68
N VAL A 41 -3.27 1.04 -10.86
CA VAL A 41 -4.38 0.09 -10.89
C VAL A 41 -5.18 0.42 -12.15
N ARG A 42 -4.73 -0.13 -13.27
CA ARG A 42 -5.55 -0.19 -14.48
C ARG A 42 -6.59 -1.28 -14.25
N GLY A 43 -7.84 -0.95 -14.57
CA GLY A 43 -9.00 -1.81 -14.41
C GLY A 43 -8.80 -3.20 -15.00
N GLU A 44 -9.45 -4.19 -14.38
CA GLU A 44 -9.37 -5.60 -14.76
C GLU A 44 -7.92 -6.10 -14.98
N GLY A 45 -6.99 -5.66 -14.12
CA GLY A 45 -5.58 -6.03 -14.18
C GLY A 45 -5.31 -7.34 -13.46
N HIS A 46 -4.83 -8.34 -14.20
CA HIS A 46 -4.24 -9.56 -13.66
C HIS A 46 -3.15 -9.20 -12.64
N THR A 47 -3.40 -9.42 -11.35
CA THR A 47 -2.34 -9.30 -10.34
C THR A 47 -1.30 -10.36 -10.68
N PRO A 48 -0.01 -9.99 -10.82
CA PRO A 48 1.03 -10.94 -11.19
C PRO A 48 1.00 -12.18 -10.29
N ASP A 49 1.01 -13.37 -10.89
CA ASP A 49 0.95 -14.62 -10.15
C ASP A 49 2.36 -15.13 -9.82
N LEU A 50 2.52 -15.67 -8.62
CA LEU A 50 3.74 -16.38 -8.21
C LEU A 50 3.97 -17.65 -9.04
N ALA A 51 2.92 -18.25 -9.59
CA ALA A 51 2.99 -19.40 -10.48
C ALA A 51 3.85 -19.13 -11.73
N ASP A 52 3.83 -17.89 -12.24
CA ASP A 52 4.56 -17.46 -13.44
C ASP A 52 6.08 -17.40 -13.25
N VAL A 53 6.57 -17.48 -12.00
CA VAL A 53 8.00 -17.39 -11.70
C VAL A 53 8.70 -18.71 -11.99
N ALA A 54 9.43 -18.76 -13.11
CA ALA A 54 10.24 -19.91 -13.51
C ALA A 54 11.57 -19.99 -12.74
N GLY A 55 12.01 -21.20 -12.40
CA GLY A 55 13.38 -21.47 -11.93
C GLY A 55 13.72 -21.03 -10.49
N GLN A 56 12.75 -20.51 -9.71
CA GLN A 56 12.99 -20.02 -8.34
C GLN A 56 12.17 -20.75 -7.26
N PRO A 57 12.29 -22.09 -7.10
CA PRO A 57 11.45 -22.84 -6.16
C PRO A 57 11.68 -22.44 -4.69
N ARG A 58 12.93 -22.15 -4.30
CA ARG A 58 13.27 -21.75 -2.92
C ARG A 58 12.69 -20.37 -2.57
N PRO A 59 12.93 -19.29 -3.35
CA PRO A 59 12.28 -18.00 -3.08
C PRO A 59 10.75 -18.07 -3.11
N ARG A 60 10.15 -18.78 -4.08
CA ARG A 60 8.69 -18.98 -4.11
C ARG A 60 8.18 -19.60 -2.83
N LYS A 61 8.84 -20.66 -2.34
CA LYS A 61 8.43 -21.30 -1.09
C LYS A 61 8.58 -20.38 0.13
N ALA A 62 9.65 -19.58 0.17
CA ALA A 62 9.83 -18.60 1.24
C ALA A 62 8.72 -17.54 1.24
N LEU A 63 8.28 -17.08 0.05
CA LEU A 63 7.16 -16.16 -0.09
C LEU A 63 5.83 -16.78 0.40
N GLU A 64 5.55 -18.03 0.04
CA GLU A 64 4.36 -18.75 0.53
C GLU A 64 4.35 -18.87 2.07
N VAL A 65 5.48 -19.27 2.66
CA VAL A 65 5.61 -19.42 4.12
C VAL A 65 5.44 -18.07 4.82
N ALA A 66 6.05 -17.01 4.27
CA ALA A 66 5.92 -15.67 4.80
C ALA A 66 4.49 -15.13 4.69
N ALA A 67 3.80 -15.39 3.57
CA ALA A 67 2.40 -14.99 3.37
C ALA A 67 1.47 -15.70 4.37
N ALA A 68 1.66 -17.00 4.58
CA ALA A 68 0.87 -17.78 5.54
C ALA A 68 1.14 -17.39 7.01
N GLY A 69 2.39 -17.09 7.35
CA GLY A 69 2.82 -16.75 8.71
C GLY A 69 2.83 -15.26 9.06
N GLY A 70 2.64 -14.38 8.07
CA GLY A 70 2.79 -12.93 8.25
C GLY A 70 4.23 -12.49 8.55
N HIS A 71 5.23 -13.18 8.01
CA HIS A 71 6.65 -12.89 8.28
C HIS A 71 7.22 -11.87 7.31
N HIS A 72 8.02 -10.94 7.83
CA HIS A 72 8.82 -10.03 7.01
C HIS A 72 9.94 -10.78 6.29
N LEU A 73 10.33 -10.28 5.12
CA LEU A 73 11.31 -10.93 4.26
C LEU A 73 12.48 -10.01 3.93
N LEU A 74 13.67 -10.59 3.88
CA LEU A 74 14.84 -9.99 3.25
C LEU A 74 15.23 -10.83 2.02
N LEU A 75 15.11 -10.24 0.84
CA LEU A 75 15.54 -10.83 -0.42
C LEU A 75 16.95 -10.34 -0.75
N SER A 76 17.95 -11.20 -0.56
CA SER A 76 19.33 -10.89 -0.91
C SER A 76 19.77 -11.66 -2.14
N GLY A 77 20.45 -10.97 -3.06
CA GLY A 77 20.96 -11.60 -4.27
C GLY A 77 21.61 -10.59 -5.22
N PRO A 78 22.28 -11.07 -6.28
CA PRO A 78 22.85 -10.19 -7.29
C PRO A 78 21.77 -9.34 -7.98
N PRO A 79 22.13 -8.20 -8.61
CA PRO A 79 21.22 -7.48 -9.48
C PRO A 79 20.69 -8.41 -10.58
N GLY A 80 19.44 -8.22 -11.00
CA GLY A 80 18.79 -9.08 -12.00
C GLY A 80 18.26 -10.43 -11.47
N ALA A 81 18.42 -10.77 -10.18
CA ALA A 81 17.89 -12.01 -9.61
C ALA A 81 16.34 -12.09 -9.50
N GLY A 82 15.61 -11.07 -9.97
CA GLY A 82 14.15 -11.05 -9.92
C GLY A 82 13.56 -10.78 -8.53
N LYS A 83 14.29 -10.07 -7.65
CA LYS A 83 13.83 -9.76 -6.28
C LYS A 83 12.55 -8.91 -6.28
N THR A 84 12.54 -7.84 -7.08
CA THR A 84 11.37 -6.98 -7.28
C THR A 84 10.22 -7.77 -7.90
N MET A 85 10.50 -8.58 -8.92
CA MET A 85 9.51 -9.46 -9.57
C MET A 85 8.83 -10.42 -8.57
N LEU A 86 9.59 -10.98 -7.62
CA LEU A 86 9.03 -11.81 -6.55
C LEU A 86 8.16 -10.99 -5.59
N ALA A 87 8.64 -9.82 -5.14
CA ALA A 87 7.93 -8.99 -4.18
C ALA A 87 6.58 -8.49 -4.71
N GLU A 88 6.50 -8.10 -5.98
CA GLU A 88 5.27 -7.64 -6.64
C GLU A 88 4.18 -8.72 -6.73
N ARG A 89 4.55 -10.00 -6.65
CA ARG A 89 3.63 -11.15 -6.69
C ARG A 89 3.13 -11.55 -5.30
N LEU A 90 3.78 -11.07 -4.25
CA LEU A 90 3.40 -11.42 -2.88
C LEU A 90 1.95 -11.05 -2.51
N PRO A 91 1.39 -9.89 -2.92
CA PRO A 91 -0.02 -9.56 -2.64
C PRO A 91 -1.03 -10.60 -3.16
N ALA A 92 -0.74 -11.29 -4.27
CA ALA A 92 -1.61 -12.34 -4.81
C ALA A 92 -1.61 -13.62 -3.97
N VAL A 93 -0.57 -13.83 -3.17
CA VAL A 93 -0.38 -15.03 -2.33
C VAL A 93 -0.83 -14.78 -0.89
N LEU A 94 -1.02 -13.52 -0.49
CA LEU A 94 -1.55 -13.18 0.82
C LEU A 94 -2.98 -13.71 1.00
N PRO A 95 -3.37 -14.07 2.24
CA PRO A 95 -4.75 -14.39 2.55
C PRO A 95 -5.68 -13.25 2.10
N PRO A 96 -6.87 -13.57 1.56
CA PRO A 96 -7.82 -12.55 1.15
C PRO A 96 -8.23 -11.70 2.37
N LEU A 97 -8.43 -10.41 2.14
CA LEU A 97 -8.88 -9.50 3.18
C LEU A 97 -10.28 -9.92 3.65
N THR A 98 -10.48 -9.94 4.96
CA THR A 98 -11.82 -10.01 5.52
C THR A 98 -12.57 -8.71 5.20
N ARG A 99 -13.91 -8.75 5.26
CA ARG A 99 -14.74 -7.56 5.03
C ARG A 99 -14.34 -6.38 5.94
N GLN A 100 -14.01 -6.66 7.20
CA GLN A 100 -13.59 -5.63 8.15
C GLN A 100 -12.24 -5.01 7.76
N GLU A 101 -11.27 -5.85 7.38
CA GLU A 101 -9.96 -5.39 6.91
C GLU A 101 -10.07 -4.58 5.62
N SER A 102 -10.93 -4.99 4.69
CA SER A 102 -11.22 -4.22 3.48
C SER A 102 -11.76 -2.83 3.80
N LEU A 103 -12.65 -2.68 4.79
CA LEU A 103 -13.15 -1.37 5.22
C LEU A 103 -12.03 -0.53 5.85
N GLU A 104 -11.17 -1.12 6.69
CA GLU A 104 -10.01 -0.43 7.29
C GLU A 104 -9.07 0.13 6.21
N VAL A 105 -8.71 -0.71 5.23
CA VAL A 105 -7.85 -0.32 4.11
C VAL A 105 -8.51 0.76 3.25
N THR A 106 -9.78 0.58 2.93
CA THR A 106 -10.56 1.55 2.14
C THR A 106 -10.62 2.90 2.82
N ALA A 107 -10.81 2.95 4.15
CA ALA A 107 -10.83 4.21 4.90
C ALA A 107 -9.49 4.95 4.79
N VAL A 108 -8.36 4.24 4.89
CA VAL A 108 -7.04 4.84 4.72
C VAL A 108 -6.85 5.40 3.30
N HIS A 109 -7.21 4.62 2.28
CA HIS A 109 -7.10 5.03 0.87
C HIS A 109 -8.05 6.19 0.52
N SER A 110 -9.21 6.24 1.16
CA SER A 110 -10.17 7.34 1.06
C SER A 110 -9.59 8.65 1.61
N VAL A 111 -9.01 8.62 2.82
CA VAL A 111 -8.35 9.78 3.44
C VAL A 111 -7.14 10.24 2.61
N ALA A 112 -6.42 9.30 2.01
CA ALA A 112 -5.34 9.62 1.10
C ALA A 112 -5.84 10.23 -0.23
N GLY A 113 -7.10 10.03 -0.59
CA GLY A 113 -7.69 10.50 -1.85
C GLY A 113 -7.25 9.68 -3.06
N ILE A 114 -6.96 8.39 -2.85
CA ILE A 114 -6.40 7.51 -3.89
C ILE A 114 -7.32 6.33 -4.26
N LEU A 115 -8.57 6.32 -3.79
CA LEU A 115 -9.54 5.28 -4.17
C LEU A 115 -9.86 5.39 -5.68
N PRO A 116 -9.84 4.27 -6.42
CA PRO A 116 -10.21 4.28 -7.83
C PRO A 116 -11.69 4.68 -8.03
N PRO A 117 -12.01 5.45 -9.09
CA PRO A 117 -13.39 5.71 -9.45
C PRO A 117 -14.15 4.40 -9.72
N GLY A 118 -15.32 4.23 -9.11
CA GLY A 118 -16.16 3.04 -9.32
C GLY A 118 -15.78 1.81 -8.46
N GLU A 119 -14.68 1.85 -7.72
CA GLU A 119 -14.28 0.80 -6.77
C GLU A 119 -14.29 1.34 -5.33
N PRO A 120 -15.46 1.41 -4.68
CA PRO A 120 -15.59 2.01 -3.36
C PRO A 120 -15.01 1.13 -2.23
N LEU A 121 -14.56 -0.09 -2.53
CA LEU A 121 -14.07 -1.05 -1.56
C LEU A 121 -12.80 -1.74 -2.06
N VAL A 122 -11.70 -1.54 -1.32
CA VAL A 122 -10.44 -2.25 -1.56
C VAL A 122 -10.56 -3.68 -1.04
N SER A 123 -10.65 -4.63 -1.97
CA SER A 123 -10.82 -6.07 -1.69
C SER A 123 -9.52 -6.87 -1.76
N ARG A 124 -8.46 -6.30 -2.34
CA ARG A 124 -7.14 -6.93 -2.47
C ARG A 124 -6.13 -6.29 -1.52
N ALA A 125 -5.17 -7.10 -1.09
CA ALA A 125 -4.05 -6.63 -0.28
C ALA A 125 -3.28 -5.51 -1.01
N PRO A 126 -3.11 -4.32 -0.40
CA PRO A 126 -2.36 -3.23 -1.03
C PRO A 126 -0.89 -3.59 -1.25
N TYR A 127 -0.27 -2.94 -2.23
CA TYR A 127 1.17 -2.99 -2.45
C TYR A 127 1.71 -1.57 -2.50
N CYS A 128 2.67 -1.25 -1.63
CA CYS A 128 3.33 0.05 -1.61
C CYS A 128 4.84 -0.12 -1.74
N ALA A 129 5.42 0.51 -2.75
CA ALA A 129 6.85 0.47 -3.04
C ALA A 129 7.42 1.90 -3.08
N PRO A 130 7.69 2.53 -1.94
CA PRO A 130 8.32 3.84 -1.91
C PRO A 130 9.72 3.80 -2.55
N HIS A 131 10.08 4.85 -3.26
CA HIS A 131 11.45 5.02 -3.77
C HIS A 131 12.43 5.21 -2.60
N HIS A 132 13.70 4.80 -2.73
CA HIS A 132 14.69 4.90 -1.64
C HIS A 132 14.98 6.34 -1.18
N SER A 133 14.67 7.33 -2.01
CA SER A 133 14.71 8.75 -1.66
C SER A 133 13.52 9.22 -0.81
N ALA A 134 12.61 8.31 -0.45
CA ALA A 134 11.45 8.60 0.38
C ALA A 134 11.88 9.19 1.74
N THR A 135 11.28 10.33 2.07
CA THR A 135 11.49 10.98 3.35
C THR A 135 10.74 10.24 4.47
N MET A 136 11.16 10.43 5.71
CA MET A 136 10.43 9.91 6.88
C MET A 136 8.96 10.32 6.88
N GLN A 137 8.64 11.54 6.43
CA GLN A 137 7.26 12.03 6.30
C GLN A 137 6.46 11.27 5.23
N SER A 138 7.09 10.92 4.10
CA SER A 138 6.41 10.12 3.06
C SER A 138 6.20 8.67 3.48
N LEU A 139 7.09 8.11 4.31
CA LEU A 139 6.96 6.75 4.83
C LEU A 139 5.90 6.65 5.92
N VAL A 140 6.04 7.44 6.99
CA VAL A 140 5.18 7.34 8.19
C VAL A 140 3.90 8.16 8.04
N GLY A 141 3.90 9.19 7.21
CA GLY A 141 2.80 10.12 7.03
C GLY A 141 3.12 11.52 7.54
N GLY A 142 2.36 12.50 7.07
CA GLY A 142 2.65 13.90 7.34
C GLY A 142 1.81 14.86 6.50
N GLY A 143 2.38 16.02 6.20
CA GLY A 143 1.70 17.10 5.48
C GLY A 143 1.55 18.38 6.29
N ASN A 144 1.47 19.51 5.59
CA ASN A 144 1.20 20.82 6.18
C ASN A 144 -0.30 20.97 6.36
N GLY A 145 -0.78 20.96 7.61
CA GLY A 145 -2.21 21.02 7.94
C GLY A 145 -2.78 19.66 8.29
N MET A 146 -3.55 19.06 7.38
CA MET A 146 -4.27 17.80 7.62
C MET A 146 -3.30 16.61 7.62
N PRO A 147 -3.32 15.73 8.64
CA PRO A 147 -2.53 14.50 8.66
C PRO A 147 -2.88 13.59 7.48
N ARG A 148 -1.91 13.36 6.58
CA ARG A 148 -2.05 12.42 5.46
C ARG A 148 -1.37 11.08 5.79
N PRO A 149 -1.98 9.96 5.37
CA PRO A 149 -1.33 8.64 5.43
C PRO A 149 0.00 8.62 4.69
N GLY A 150 1.00 7.96 5.28
CA GLY A 150 2.26 7.63 4.60
C GLY A 150 2.22 6.23 3.97
N ALA A 151 3.31 5.84 3.31
CA ALA A 151 3.48 4.54 2.67
C ALA A 151 3.14 3.36 3.62
N VAL A 152 3.51 3.43 4.89
CA VAL A 152 3.23 2.36 5.88
C VAL A 152 1.74 2.14 6.12
N SER A 153 0.94 3.23 6.10
CA SER A 153 -0.50 3.14 6.25
C SER A 153 -1.19 2.76 4.95
N LEU A 154 -0.68 3.24 3.81
CA LEU A 154 -1.17 2.81 2.50
C LEU A 154 -0.96 1.32 2.25
N ALA A 155 0.10 0.74 2.83
CA ALA A 155 0.40 -0.69 2.81
C ALA A 155 -0.37 -1.52 3.85
N HIS A 156 -1.29 -0.92 4.62
CA HIS A 156 -2.01 -1.64 5.67
C HIS A 156 -2.73 -2.89 5.13
N ARG A 157 -2.59 -4.02 5.84
CA ARG A 157 -3.02 -5.38 5.46
C ARG A 157 -2.48 -5.87 4.12
N GLY A 158 -1.40 -5.26 3.66
CA GLY A 158 -0.74 -5.59 2.40
C GLY A 158 0.76 -5.67 2.57
N VAL A 159 1.47 -5.23 1.54
CA VAL A 159 2.92 -5.34 1.42
C VAL A 159 3.55 -3.95 1.37
N LEU A 160 4.56 -3.72 2.21
CA LEU A 160 5.48 -2.60 2.08
C LEU A 160 6.81 -3.12 1.53
N PHE A 161 7.16 -2.70 0.31
CA PHE A 161 8.36 -3.13 -0.38
C PHE A 161 9.41 -2.02 -0.38
N LEU A 162 10.59 -2.29 0.18
CA LEU A 162 11.74 -1.38 0.14
C LEU A 162 12.82 -2.00 -0.73
N ASP A 163 12.87 -1.56 -1.99
CA ASP A 163 13.93 -1.97 -2.90
C ASP A 163 15.24 -1.26 -2.55
N GLU A 164 16.34 -1.99 -2.63
CA GLU A 164 17.67 -1.47 -2.30
C GLU A 164 17.68 -0.81 -0.91
N ALA A 165 17.19 -1.55 0.10
CA ALA A 165 17.06 -1.07 1.48
C ALA A 165 18.29 -0.32 2.04
N PRO A 166 19.55 -0.69 1.72
CA PRO A 166 20.73 0.08 2.14
C PRO A 166 20.80 1.54 1.62
N GLU A 167 20.09 1.87 0.54
CA GLU A 167 20.04 3.21 -0.05
C GLU A 167 19.06 4.14 0.69
N PHE A 168 18.18 3.58 1.53
CA PHE A 168 17.32 4.39 2.38
C PHE A 168 18.13 5.06 3.50
N SER A 169 17.80 6.30 3.82
CA SER A 169 18.43 6.97 4.96
C SER A 169 18.16 6.22 6.28
N GLY A 170 19.14 6.20 7.19
CA GLY A 170 18.96 5.57 8.51
C GLY A 170 17.73 6.08 9.26
N LYS A 171 17.47 7.40 9.21
CA LYS A 171 16.26 8.01 9.80
C LYS A 171 14.96 7.48 9.20
N ALA A 172 14.94 7.17 7.90
CA ALA A 172 13.77 6.61 7.22
C ALA A 172 13.51 5.17 7.68
N LEU A 173 14.56 4.34 7.80
CA LEU A 173 14.45 2.97 8.29
C LEU A 173 14.12 2.92 9.79
N ASP A 174 14.73 3.77 10.61
CA ASP A 174 14.45 3.88 12.05
C ASP A 174 12.99 4.22 12.32
N ALA A 175 12.39 5.06 11.46
CA ALA A 175 10.99 5.44 11.56
C ALA A 175 10.02 4.26 11.32
N LEU A 176 10.48 3.15 10.73
CA LEU A 176 9.68 1.94 10.54
C LEU A 176 9.53 1.09 11.80
N ARG A 177 10.42 1.27 12.79
CA ARG A 177 10.41 0.46 14.02
C ARG A 177 9.07 0.53 14.75
N GLN A 178 8.55 1.74 14.96
CA GLN A 178 7.26 1.93 15.62
C GLN A 178 6.08 1.27 14.87
N PRO A 179 5.90 1.47 13.54
CA PRO A 179 4.87 0.75 12.79
C PRO A 179 4.99 -0.77 12.89
N LEU A 180 6.21 -1.32 12.83
CA LEU A 180 6.45 -2.77 12.92
C LEU A 180 6.09 -3.33 14.31
N GLU A 181 6.40 -2.60 15.37
CA GLU A 181 6.13 -3.03 16.75
C GLU A 181 4.65 -2.87 17.14
N SER A 182 4.02 -1.77 16.74
CA SER A 182 2.69 -1.38 17.23
C SER A 182 1.55 -1.60 16.23
N GLY A 183 1.88 -1.84 14.95
CA GLY A 183 0.92 -1.98 13.87
C GLY A 183 0.15 -0.70 13.54
N HIS A 184 0.60 0.45 14.02
CA HIS A 184 0.00 1.76 13.75
C HIS A 184 1.05 2.88 13.84
N VAL A 185 0.67 4.06 13.36
CA VAL A 185 1.46 5.27 13.46
C VAL A 185 0.61 6.39 14.03
N VAL A 186 1.23 7.28 14.81
CA VAL A 186 0.58 8.47 15.36
C VAL A 186 1.18 9.68 14.68
N VAL A 187 0.34 10.41 13.94
CA VAL A 187 0.73 11.62 13.21
C VAL A 187 0.14 12.83 13.93
N ALA A 188 0.99 13.61 14.57
CA ALA A 188 0.62 14.86 15.26
C ALA A 188 0.92 16.08 14.38
N ARG A 189 -0.09 16.93 14.14
CA ARG A 189 0.01 18.17 13.36
C ARG A 189 -0.81 19.29 14.02
N ALA A 190 -0.69 20.50 13.50
CA ALA A 190 -1.41 21.66 14.00
C ALA A 190 -2.94 21.46 14.02
N ALA A 191 -3.48 20.71 13.04
CA ALA A 191 -4.91 20.39 12.95
C ALA A 191 -5.37 19.26 13.90
N GLY A 192 -4.43 18.57 14.57
CA GLY A 192 -4.75 17.48 15.51
C GLY A 192 -3.81 16.29 15.44
N VAL A 193 -4.13 15.27 16.23
CA VAL A 193 -3.38 14.01 16.31
C VAL A 193 -4.26 12.89 15.78
N VAL A 194 -3.74 12.14 14.81
CA VAL A 194 -4.46 11.01 14.19
C VAL A 194 -3.63 9.75 14.35
N ARG A 195 -4.31 8.66 14.71
CA ARG A 195 -3.74 7.31 14.72
C ARG A 195 -4.16 6.59 13.45
N LEU A 196 -3.19 6.21 12.63
CA LEU A 196 -3.41 5.49 11.37
C LEU A 196 -2.92 4.05 11.50
N PRO A 197 -3.67 3.06 10.99
CA PRO A 197 -3.21 1.68 11.02
C PRO A 197 -2.03 1.49 10.06
N ALA A 198 -1.15 0.54 10.38
CA ALA A 198 0.09 0.27 9.66
C ALA A 198 0.59 -1.17 9.87
N ARG A 199 -0.33 -2.15 9.95
CA ARG A 199 0.04 -3.58 9.91
C ARG A 199 0.31 -3.97 8.47
N PHE A 200 1.55 -4.29 8.11
CA PHE A 200 1.93 -4.69 6.75
C PHE A 200 2.98 -5.80 6.80
N LEU A 201 3.10 -6.58 5.73
CA LEU A 201 4.22 -7.47 5.52
C LEU A 201 5.34 -6.68 4.83
N MET A 202 6.46 -6.50 5.53
CA MET A 202 7.63 -5.80 4.99
C MET A 202 8.50 -6.74 4.16
N VAL A 203 8.86 -6.30 2.95
CA VAL A 203 9.83 -6.99 2.08
C VAL A 203 10.97 -6.03 1.76
N LEU A 204 12.18 -6.42 2.13
CA LEU A 204 13.40 -5.66 1.88
C LEU A 204 14.20 -6.36 0.78
N THR A 205 14.87 -5.59 -0.08
CA THR A 205 15.91 -6.15 -0.95
C THR A 205 17.27 -5.54 -0.64
N CYS A 206 18.34 -6.30 -0.89
CA CYS A 206 19.68 -5.76 -0.93
C CYS A 206 20.58 -6.58 -1.85
N ALA A 207 21.67 -5.96 -2.32
CA ALA A 207 22.72 -6.69 -3.01
C ALA A 207 23.51 -7.57 -2.03
N ARG A 208 23.88 -8.78 -2.45
CA ARG A 208 24.61 -9.76 -1.61
C ARG A 208 25.94 -9.20 -1.09
N SER A 209 26.63 -8.38 -1.88
CA SER A 209 27.89 -7.72 -1.50
C SER A 209 27.75 -6.74 -0.33
N VAL A 210 26.55 -6.22 -0.08
CA VAL A 210 26.29 -5.28 1.01
C VAL A 210 26.18 -6.01 2.35
N ILE A 211 25.58 -7.21 2.38
CA ILE A 211 25.48 -8.03 3.60
C ILE A 211 26.87 -8.50 4.07
N ASP A 212 27.72 -8.91 3.14
CA ASP A 212 29.08 -9.36 3.47
C ASP A 212 29.88 -8.24 4.16
N ARG A 213 29.76 -7.01 3.64
CA ARG A 213 30.41 -5.82 4.23
C ARG A 213 29.86 -5.43 5.61
N SER A 214 28.57 -5.58 5.87
CA SER A 214 27.99 -5.26 7.19
C SER A 214 28.30 -6.34 8.22
N THR A 215 28.30 -7.61 7.82
CA THR A 215 28.64 -8.75 8.70
C THR A 215 30.10 -8.68 9.17
N VAL A 216 31.02 -8.30 8.27
CA VAL A 216 32.44 -8.08 8.62
C VAL A 216 32.61 -6.88 9.56
N ARG A 217 31.75 -5.85 9.49
CA ARG A 217 31.79 -4.70 10.41
C ARG A 217 31.19 -5.00 11.78
N SER A 218 30.18 -5.86 11.89
CA SER A 218 29.62 -6.26 13.19
C SER A 218 30.51 -7.27 13.94
N ALA A 219 31.39 -7.98 13.25
CA ALA A 219 32.40 -8.86 13.87
C ALA A 219 33.59 -8.10 14.49
N GLY A 220 33.57 -6.76 14.49
CA GLY A 220 34.61 -5.90 15.07
C GLY A 220 34.28 -5.30 16.45
N VAL A 221 33.23 -5.79 17.12
CA VAL A 221 32.94 -5.44 18.52
C VAL A 221 32.91 -6.72 19.35
N GLU A 222 34.09 -7.18 19.74
CA GLU A 222 34.29 -8.05 20.90
C GLU A 222 35.04 -7.25 21.97
N THR A 223 34.39 -7.08 23.13
CA THR A 223 34.86 -6.65 24.47
C THR A 223 35.83 -5.48 24.61
#